data_AF-A0A1F1XHJ4-F1
#
_entry.id   AF-A0A1F1XHJ4-F1
#
_cell.length_a   1.000
_cell.length_b   1.000
_cell.length_c   1.000
_cell.angle_alpha   90.00
_cell.angle_beta   90.00
_cell.angle_gamma   90.00
#
_symmetry.space_group_name_H-M   'P 1'
#
loop_
_entity.id
_entity.type
_entity.pdbx_description
1 polymer ?
#
loop_
_entity_poly.entity_id
_entity_poly.type
_entity_poly.pdbx_seq_one_letter_code
_entity_poly.pdbx_strand_id
1 'polypeptide(L)'
;MTASAPEDFLAFRVRRDRGLAAPHGILSQVGLHWIDPADGAREIEGVPGTWRREGDVLEAEWEGEALELLADAPEALVEHHGERTRVTVGAAADVRLARFGEDVQIDVIRRGDRIGLRLLDPSAPRRTAFEGVPTFDHDPDAVLTGTFVPRPAEVTVGSVLPWLTSEIPSPGVARLSIDGREIELVVTGRSTLVFTDETSGTESADWRQVEARIDGDRIEVDLNRALNFPSAFSTSATCPRPPEGNHLPVPVRAGERRVEPTDR
;
A
#
# COMPACT_ATOMS: atom_id res chain seq x y z
N MET A 1 -5.27 -36.24 2.04
CA MET A 1 -4.04 -36.00 1.27
C MET A 1 -4.12 -34.55 0.82
N THR A 2 -3.36 -33.65 1.44
CA THR A 2 -3.28 -32.26 0.97
C THR A 2 -2.66 -32.28 -0.40
N ALA A 3 -3.40 -31.85 -1.43
CA ALA A 3 -2.82 -31.67 -2.75
C ALA A 3 -1.68 -30.66 -2.63
N SER A 4 -0.52 -30.95 -3.22
CA SER A 4 0.56 -29.97 -3.30
C SER A 4 0.04 -28.71 -3.99
N ALA A 5 0.41 -27.54 -3.48
CA ALA A 5 0.03 -26.28 -4.10
C ALA A 5 0.57 -26.22 -5.55
N PRO A 6 -0.16 -25.59 -6.49
CA PRO A 6 0.29 -25.44 -7.87
C PRO A 6 1.62 -24.69 -7.99
N GLU A 7 2.45 -25.02 -8.98
CA GLU A 7 3.76 -24.36 -9.18
C GLU A 7 3.65 -22.86 -9.40
N ASP A 8 2.60 -22.41 -10.10
CA ASP A 8 2.38 -21.00 -10.39
C ASP A 8 1.95 -20.21 -9.13
N PHE A 9 1.29 -20.88 -8.17
CA PHE A 9 1.00 -20.34 -6.85
C PHE A 9 2.29 -20.16 -6.03
N LEU A 10 3.16 -21.16 -6.01
CA LEU A 10 4.46 -21.06 -5.32
C LEU A 10 5.32 -19.94 -5.91
N ALA A 11 5.38 -19.83 -7.24
CA ALA A 11 6.09 -18.76 -7.92
C ALA A 11 5.49 -17.37 -7.59
N PHE A 12 4.17 -17.28 -7.45
CA PHE A 12 3.49 -16.06 -6.99
C PHE A 12 3.91 -15.69 -5.56
N ARG A 13 3.95 -16.64 -4.63
CA ARG A 13 4.40 -16.40 -3.25
C ARG A 13 5.84 -15.88 -3.19
N VAL A 14 6.77 -16.53 -3.91
CA VAL A 14 8.17 -16.07 -3.98
C VAL A 14 8.28 -14.64 -4.52
N ARG A 15 7.50 -14.29 -5.56
CA ARG A 15 7.48 -12.91 -6.08
C ARG A 15 6.93 -11.92 -5.06
N ARG A 16 5.86 -12.29 -4.36
CA ARG A 16 5.24 -11.46 -3.32
C ARG A 16 6.23 -11.15 -2.20
N ASP A 17 6.88 -12.18 -1.65
CA ASP A 17 7.83 -12.01 -0.54
C ASP A 17 9.07 -11.22 -0.97
N ARG A 18 9.60 -11.46 -2.17
CA ARG A 18 10.70 -10.65 -2.73
C ARG A 18 10.32 -9.18 -2.90
N GLY A 19 9.09 -8.90 -3.31
CA GLY A 19 8.59 -7.54 -3.46
C GLY A 19 8.49 -6.79 -2.13
N LEU A 20 8.05 -7.48 -1.07
CA LEU A 20 8.02 -6.93 0.29
C LEU A 20 9.43 -6.64 0.83
N ALA A 21 10.40 -7.51 0.53
CA ALA A 21 11.79 -7.42 0.97
C ALA A 21 12.69 -6.51 0.12
N ALA A 22 12.14 -5.84 -0.90
CA ALA A 22 12.89 -4.90 -1.73
C ALA A 22 13.54 -3.80 -0.86
N PRO A 23 14.74 -3.29 -1.22
CA PRO A 23 15.51 -2.37 -0.38
C PRO A 23 14.70 -1.18 0.14
N HIS A 24 13.97 -0.50 -0.74
CA HIS A 24 13.08 0.62 -0.40
C HIS A 24 11.60 0.23 -0.49
N GLY A 25 11.27 -1.03 -0.19
CA GLY A 25 9.91 -1.57 -0.16
C GLY A 25 9.17 -1.25 1.15
N ILE A 26 7.92 -1.67 1.31
CA ILE A 26 7.11 -1.31 2.49
C ILE A 26 7.74 -1.72 3.82
N LEU A 27 8.48 -2.84 3.85
CA LEU A 27 9.13 -3.30 5.08
C LEU A 27 10.34 -2.45 5.49
N SER A 28 10.82 -1.57 4.61
CA SER A 28 11.86 -0.58 4.90
C SER A 28 11.32 0.72 5.48
N GLN A 29 9.98 0.89 5.57
CA GLN A 29 9.40 2.15 6.02
C GLN A 29 9.63 2.36 7.52
N VAL A 30 10.49 3.33 7.85
CA VAL A 30 10.89 3.68 9.22
C VAL A 30 10.25 4.97 9.73
N GLY A 31 9.59 5.75 8.86
CA GLY A 31 8.96 7.01 9.25
C GLY A 31 7.92 7.53 8.27
N LEU A 32 6.99 8.31 8.81
CA LEU A 32 6.08 9.17 8.05
C LEU A 32 5.86 10.47 8.82
N HIS A 33 6.30 11.59 8.24
CA HIS A 33 6.20 12.92 8.84
C HIS A 33 5.27 13.81 8.02
N TRP A 34 4.11 14.16 8.57
CA TRP A 34 3.21 15.12 7.94
C TRP A 34 3.75 16.55 8.12
N ILE A 35 3.73 17.35 7.04
CA ILE A 35 4.20 18.73 7.06
C ILE A 35 3.00 19.66 7.19
N ASP A 36 2.82 20.22 8.38
CA ASP A 36 1.76 21.19 8.65
C ASP A 36 2.19 22.58 8.15
N PRO A 37 1.38 23.26 7.31
CA PRO A 37 1.71 24.60 6.85
C PRO A 37 1.82 25.63 8.00
N ALA A 38 1.19 25.39 9.15
CA ALA A 38 1.26 26.28 10.31
C ALA A 38 2.63 26.27 11.02
N ASP A 39 3.43 25.23 10.81
CA ASP A 39 4.74 25.09 11.45
C ASP A 39 5.83 25.97 10.79
N GLY A 40 5.59 26.45 9.57
CA GLY A 40 6.62 27.15 8.78
C GLY A 40 7.78 26.23 8.41
N ALA A 41 8.98 26.80 8.24
CA ALA A 41 10.20 26.04 8.02
C ALA A 41 10.71 25.42 9.32
N ARG A 42 10.88 24.09 9.32
CA ARG A 42 11.36 23.35 10.49
C ARG A 42 12.27 22.20 10.12
N GLU A 43 13.15 21.87 11.06
CA GLU A 43 13.88 20.61 11.04
C GLU A 43 12.97 19.47 11.51
N ILE A 44 13.27 18.27 11.03
CA ILE A 44 12.63 17.03 11.44
C ILE A 44 13.74 16.13 11.98
N GLU A 45 13.52 15.56 13.17
CA GLU A 45 14.51 14.72 13.82
C GLU A 45 14.93 13.57 12.89
N GLY A 46 16.23 13.47 12.62
CA GLY A 46 16.80 12.42 11.76
C GLY A 46 16.61 12.62 10.25
N VAL A 47 16.00 13.73 9.80
CA VAL A 47 15.85 14.04 8.37
C VAL A 47 16.63 15.32 8.05
N PRO A 48 17.63 15.27 7.17
CA PRO A 48 18.45 16.44 6.87
C PRO A 48 17.63 17.58 6.23
N GLY A 49 18.06 18.81 6.51
CA GLY A 49 17.48 20.02 5.95
C GLY A 49 16.28 20.58 6.73
N THR A 50 15.79 21.72 6.25
CA THR A 50 14.56 22.35 6.72
C THR A 50 13.45 22.12 5.72
N TRP A 51 12.27 21.79 6.24
CA TRP A 51 11.11 21.40 5.45
C TRP A 51 9.97 22.35 5.77
N ARG A 52 9.27 22.82 4.74
CA ARG A 52 8.05 23.61 4.88
C ARG A 52 7.05 23.27 3.81
N ARG A 53 5.80 23.65 4.07
CA ARG A 53 4.71 23.54 3.12
C ARG A 53 4.06 24.91 2.93
N GLU A 54 3.90 25.31 1.67
CA GLU A 54 3.14 26.50 1.28
C GLU A 54 2.05 26.10 0.28
N GLY A 55 0.78 26.17 0.69
CA GLY A 55 -0.33 25.64 -0.11
C GLY A 55 -0.13 24.16 -0.41
N ASP A 56 -0.10 23.78 -1.68
CA ASP A 56 0.14 22.39 -2.12
C ASP A 56 1.60 22.12 -2.51
N VAL A 57 2.51 23.01 -2.15
CA VAL A 57 3.91 22.92 -2.50
C VAL A 57 4.73 22.56 -1.26
N LEU A 58 5.56 21.53 -1.38
CA LEU A 58 6.61 21.24 -0.40
C LEU A 58 7.87 21.99 -0.82
N GLU A 59 8.53 22.63 0.14
CA GLU A 59 9.87 23.16 -0.05
C GLU A 59 10.83 22.53 0.98
N ALA A 60 12.01 22.15 0.50
CA ALA A 60 13.12 21.64 1.29
C ALA A 60 14.36 22.48 1.02
N GLU A 61 15.12 22.79 2.05
CA GLU A 61 16.41 23.47 1.94
C GLU A 61 17.47 22.74 2.76
N TRP A 62 18.68 22.59 2.21
CA TRP A 62 19.83 22.07 2.92
C TRP A 62 21.14 22.65 2.40
N GLU A 63 22.21 22.48 3.16
CA GLU A 63 23.56 22.89 2.80
C GLU A 63 24.43 21.67 2.47
N GLY A 64 25.34 21.83 1.51
CA GLY A 64 26.29 20.79 1.10
C GLY A 64 25.61 19.55 0.53
N GLU A 65 26.17 18.38 0.87
CA GLU A 65 25.78 17.06 0.33
C GLU A 65 24.84 16.29 1.28
N ALA A 66 24.07 17.02 2.11
CA ALA A 66 23.22 16.38 3.13
C ALA A 66 22.11 15.49 2.54
N LEU A 67 21.59 15.86 1.36
CA LEU A 67 20.66 15.06 0.57
C LEU A 67 21.19 14.89 -0.87
N GLU A 68 21.12 13.66 -1.38
CA GLU A 68 21.37 13.32 -2.77
C GLU A 68 20.03 13.17 -3.51
N LEU A 69 19.75 14.04 -4.47
CA LEU A 69 18.52 13.95 -5.26
C LEU A 69 18.54 12.72 -6.18
N LEU A 70 17.43 12.01 -6.24
CA LEU A 70 17.29 10.88 -7.14
C LEU A 70 17.17 11.37 -8.59
N ALA A 71 17.86 10.69 -9.50
CA ALA A 71 18.07 11.10 -10.90
C ALA A 71 16.77 11.36 -11.71
N ASP A 72 15.63 10.85 -11.22
CA ASP A 72 14.31 10.99 -11.84
C ASP A 72 13.28 11.52 -10.82
N ALA A 73 13.53 12.70 -10.23
CA ALA A 73 12.48 13.51 -9.61
C ALA A 73 12.01 14.61 -10.58
N PRO A 74 11.38 14.28 -11.74
CA PRO A 74 11.09 15.25 -12.81
C PRO A 74 10.11 16.36 -12.38
N GLU A 75 9.42 16.17 -11.26
CA GLU A 75 8.47 17.13 -10.70
C GLU A 75 9.04 17.99 -9.57
N ALA A 76 10.35 17.84 -9.26
CA ALA A 76 11.07 18.67 -8.32
C ALA A 76 11.82 19.79 -9.06
N LEU A 77 11.57 21.04 -8.68
CA LEU A 77 12.37 22.18 -9.12
C LEU A 77 13.55 22.34 -8.17
N VAL A 78 14.76 22.35 -8.70
CA VAL A 78 16.00 22.42 -7.93
C VAL A 78 16.70 23.75 -8.20
N GLU A 79 17.00 24.49 -7.15
CA GLU A 79 17.73 25.76 -7.20
C GLU A 79 18.99 25.66 -6.34
N HIS A 80 20.13 26.06 -6.89
CA HIS A 80 21.41 26.09 -6.16
C HIS A 80 21.85 27.53 -5.91
N HIS A 81 22.16 27.84 -4.65
CA HIS A 81 22.60 29.15 -4.19
C HIS A 81 23.90 29.01 -3.39
N GLY A 82 25.02 28.87 -4.10
CA GLY A 82 26.30 28.53 -3.48
C GLY A 82 26.26 27.10 -2.95
N GLU A 83 26.53 26.91 -1.66
CA GLU A 83 26.47 25.61 -0.99
C GLU A 83 25.04 25.21 -0.58
N ARG A 84 24.07 26.10 -0.74
CA ARG A 84 22.66 25.81 -0.42
C ARG A 84 21.93 25.24 -1.63
N THR A 85 21.14 24.20 -1.39
CA THR A 85 20.19 23.68 -2.37
C THR A 85 18.79 23.86 -1.82
N ARG A 86 17.90 24.44 -2.65
CA ARG A 86 16.46 24.50 -2.42
C ARG A 86 15.78 23.57 -3.41
N VAL A 87 14.81 22.80 -2.92
CA VAL A 87 13.94 21.97 -3.77
C VAL A 87 12.49 22.25 -3.48
N THR A 88 11.72 22.36 -4.55
CA THR A 88 10.29 22.63 -4.54
C THR A 88 9.56 21.50 -5.25
N VAL A 89 8.60 20.86 -4.57
CA VAL A 89 7.80 19.74 -5.11
C VAL A 89 6.33 20.13 -5.18
N GLY A 90 5.85 20.37 -6.39
CA GLY A 90 4.44 20.71 -6.68
C GLY A 90 3.64 19.59 -7.34
N ALA A 91 4.25 18.41 -7.57
CA ALA A 91 3.62 17.25 -8.21
C ALA A 91 2.33 16.83 -7.50
N ALA A 92 1.27 16.43 -8.21
CA ALA A 92 0.06 15.91 -7.56
C ALA A 92 0.19 14.45 -7.06
N ALA A 93 1.21 13.73 -7.50
CA ALA A 93 1.48 12.33 -7.15
C ALA A 93 2.60 12.20 -6.10
N ASP A 94 2.78 10.97 -5.58
CA ASP A 94 3.94 10.64 -4.74
C ASP A 94 5.24 10.78 -5.55
N VAL A 95 6.27 11.42 -4.99
CA VAL A 95 7.57 11.68 -5.63
C VAL A 95 8.68 11.02 -4.81
N ARG A 96 9.53 10.21 -5.46
CA ARG A 96 10.77 9.70 -4.84
C ARG A 96 11.82 10.80 -4.94
N LEU A 97 12.10 11.49 -3.84
CA LEU A 97 12.80 12.76 -3.87
C LEU A 97 14.32 12.60 -3.77
N ALA A 98 14.79 12.02 -2.67
CA ALA A 98 16.21 12.07 -2.32
C ALA A 98 16.64 10.86 -1.48
N ARG A 99 17.95 10.75 -1.28
CA ARG A 99 18.59 9.86 -0.31
C ARG A 99 19.49 10.62 0.64
N PHE A 100 19.71 10.03 1.81
CA PHE A 100 20.68 10.52 2.80
C PHE A 100 21.26 9.38 3.64
N GLY A 101 22.29 9.70 4.41
CA GLY A 101 23.02 8.70 5.19
C GLY A 101 23.69 7.69 4.27
N GLU A 102 23.55 6.40 4.58
CA GLU A 102 24.08 5.34 3.72
C GLU A 102 23.18 5.09 2.49
N ASP A 103 21.87 4.93 2.69
CA ASP A 103 20.90 4.67 1.60
C ASP A 103 19.44 4.92 2.03
N VAL A 104 19.18 5.84 2.97
CA VAL A 104 17.80 6.12 3.41
C VAL A 104 17.10 6.99 2.37
N GLN A 105 16.00 6.50 1.79
CA GLN A 105 15.22 7.21 0.79
C GLN A 105 14.10 8.05 1.42
N ILE A 106 13.89 9.24 0.88
CA ILE A 106 12.78 10.14 1.20
C ILE A 106 11.82 10.18 0.02
N ASP A 107 10.57 9.77 0.26
CA ASP A 107 9.46 10.00 -0.64
C ASP A 107 8.60 11.15 -0.13
N VAL A 108 8.19 12.06 -1.02
CA VAL A 108 7.11 13.02 -0.78
C VAL A 108 5.80 12.35 -1.14
N ILE A 109 4.91 12.18 -0.18
CA ILE A 109 3.61 11.53 -0.39
C ILE A 109 2.46 12.51 -0.23
N ARG A 110 1.36 12.26 -0.95
CA ARG A 110 0.16 13.11 -0.91
C ARG A 110 -1.09 12.34 -0.58
N ARG A 111 -1.80 12.76 0.46
CA ARG A 111 -3.06 12.13 0.88
C ARG A 111 -4.09 13.23 1.14
N GLY A 112 -5.05 13.34 0.24
CA GLY A 112 -5.98 14.48 0.23
C GLY A 112 -5.20 15.79 0.10
N ASP A 113 -5.45 16.72 1.02
CA ASP A 113 -4.76 17.99 1.13
C ASP A 113 -3.47 17.93 1.96
N ARG A 114 -3.00 16.75 2.38
CA ARG A 114 -1.78 16.64 3.22
C ARG A 114 -0.57 16.18 2.43
N ILE A 115 0.58 16.77 2.76
CA ILE A 115 1.89 16.36 2.27
C ILE A 115 2.66 15.72 3.43
N GLY A 116 3.28 14.57 3.18
CA GLY A 116 4.15 13.91 4.15
C GLY A 116 5.46 13.43 3.55
N LEU A 117 6.46 13.26 4.40
CA LEU A 117 7.75 12.65 4.08
C LEU A 117 7.73 11.20 4.57
N ARG A 118 7.78 10.25 3.66
CA ARG A 118 7.94 8.83 3.96
C ARG A 118 9.41 8.47 3.89
N LEU A 119 9.94 7.90 4.97
CA LEU A 119 11.33 7.47 5.07
C LEU A 119 11.42 5.96 4.89
N LEU A 120 12.32 5.53 4.01
CA LEU A 120 12.54 4.13 3.65
C LEU A 120 14.02 3.80 3.88
N ASP A 121 14.31 3.04 4.93
CA ASP A 121 15.67 2.62 5.30
C ASP A 121 15.86 1.15 4.93
N PRO A 122 16.71 0.83 3.93
CA PRO A 122 16.96 -0.55 3.55
C PRO A 122 17.61 -1.36 4.67
N SER A 123 18.25 -0.75 5.66
CA SER A 123 18.80 -1.46 6.81
C SER A 123 17.76 -1.84 7.87
N ALA A 124 16.49 -1.40 7.72
CA ALA A 124 15.42 -1.64 8.69
C ALA A 124 15.37 -3.11 9.14
N PRO A 125 15.43 -3.40 10.46
CA PRO A 125 15.41 -4.76 11.00
C PRO A 125 14.25 -5.59 10.47
N ARG A 126 13.08 -4.96 10.30
CA ARG A 126 11.91 -5.60 9.73
C ARG A 126 12.10 -6.14 8.32
N ARG A 127 12.81 -5.41 7.46
CA ARG A 127 13.13 -5.84 6.10
C ARG A 127 14.24 -6.90 6.12
N THR A 128 15.30 -6.67 6.88
CA THR A 128 16.49 -7.55 6.88
C THR A 128 16.25 -8.89 7.57
N ALA A 129 15.32 -8.95 8.53
CA ALA A 129 14.88 -10.18 9.20
C ALA A 129 13.61 -10.79 8.59
N PHE A 130 13.15 -10.32 7.42
CA PHE A 130 11.93 -10.83 6.79
C PHE A 130 12.14 -12.21 6.14
N GLU A 131 11.41 -13.21 6.63
CA GLU A 131 11.48 -14.59 6.14
C GLU A 131 10.28 -14.99 5.26
N GLY A 132 9.31 -14.10 5.07
CA GLY A 132 8.07 -14.35 4.31
C GLY A 132 6.82 -14.01 5.10
N VAL A 133 5.70 -13.80 4.41
CA VAL A 133 4.40 -13.62 5.07
C VAL A 133 3.81 -14.98 5.42
N PRO A 134 3.39 -15.23 6.68
CA PRO A 134 2.67 -16.44 7.03
C PRO A 134 1.39 -16.58 6.18
N THR A 135 1.11 -17.78 5.69
CA THR A 135 -0.09 -18.08 4.90
C THR A 135 -0.91 -19.20 5.54
N PHE A 136 -2.18 -19.27 5.18
CA PHE A 136 -2.94 -20.50 5.36
C PHE A 136 -2.47 -21.56 4.34
N ASP A 137 -2.84 -22.81 4.57
CA ASP A 137 -2.61 -23.88 3.60
C ASP A 137 -3.40 -23.60 2.32
N HIS A 138 -2.88 -24.04 1.18
CA HIS A 138 -3.58 -23.89 -0.09
C HIS A 138 -4.87 -24.72 -0.09
N ASP A 139 -5.98 -24.06 -0.38
CA ASP A 139 -7.32 -24.65 -0.45
C ASP A 139 -7.90 -24.53 -1.88
N PRO A 140 -8.01 -25.64 -2.63
CA PRO A 140 -8.63 -25.63 -3.95
C PRO A 140 -10.08 -25.14 -3.97
N ASP A 141 -10.82 -25.30 -2.87
CA ASP A 141 -12.22 -24.88 -2.78
C ASP A 141 -12.36 -23.37 -2.50
N ALA A 142 -11.25 -22.68 -2.21
CA ALA A 142 -11.20 -21.23 -2.02
C ALA A 142 -11.08 -20.44 -3.35
N VAL A 143 -11.21 -21.12 -4.49
CA VAL A 143 -11.32 -20.47 -5.80
C VAL A 143 -12.80 -20.25 -6.13
N LEU A 144 -13.25 -19.00 -5.95
CA LEU A 144 -14.63 -18.63 -6.23
C LEU A 144 -14.80 -18.31 -7.71
N THR A 145 -15.89 -18.77 -8.30
CA THR A 145 -16.30 -18.40 -9.65
C THR A 145 -17.69 -17.82 -9.64
N GLY A 146 -17.97 -16.90 -10.57
CA GLY A 146 -19.30 -16.34 -10.71
C GLY A 146 -19.42 -15.40 -11.90
N THR A 147 -20.33 -14.44 -11.77
CA THR A 147 -20.67 -13.51 -12.86
C THR A 147 -20.18 -12.10 -12.55
N PHE A 148 -19.43 -11.52 -13.47
CA PHE A 148 -19.11 -10.10 -13.48
C PHE A 148 -20.26 -9.32 -14.09
N VAL A 149 -20.73 -8.30 -13.39
CA VAL A 149 -21.78 -7.39 -13.88
C VAL A 149 -21.18 -6.00 -14.04
N PRO A 150 -20.94 -5.53 -15.29
CA PRO A 150 -20.46 -4.18 -15.54
C PRO A 150 -21.42 -3.15 -14.95
N ARG A 151 -20.93 -2.35 -13.99
CA ARG A 151 -21.64 -1.22 -13.39
C ARG A 151 -20.62 -0.13 -13.05
N PRO A 152 -20.07 0.57 -14.06
CA PRO A 152 -19.03 1.56 -13.84
C PRO A 152 -19.50 2.68 -12.92
N ALA A 153 -18.72 2.97 -11.89
CA ALA A 153 -19.00 4.03 -10.93
C ALA A 153 -17.71 4.49 -10.23
N GLU A 154 -17.73 5.68 -9.64
CA GLU A 154 -16.77 6.05 -8.60
C GLU A 154 -17.31 5.55 -7.26
N VAL A 155 -16.46 4.90 -6.48
CA VAL A 155 -16.82 4.43 -5.13
C VAL A 155 -15.96 5.13 -4.08
N THR A 156 -16.63 5.75 -3.12
CA THR A 156 -15.96 6.35 -1.97
C THR A 156 -15.52 5.26 -1.00
N VAL A 157 -14.24 5.22 -0.66
CA VAL A 157 -13.69 4.36 0.39
C VAL A 157 -12.99 5.17 1.47
N GLY A 158 -13.03 4.68 2.70
CA GLY A 158 -12.20 5.22 3.79
C GLY A 158 -10.74 4.77 3.70
N SER A 159 -9.95 5.14 4.70
CA SER A 159 -8.55 4.70 4.86
C SER A 159 -8.29 4.18 6.27
N VAL A 160 -7.12 3.59 6.50
CA VAL A 160 -6.54 3.47 7.85
C VAL A 160 -6.41 4.83 8.53
N LEU A 161 -6.19 5.90 7.74
CA LEU A 161 -6.20 7.27 8.22
C LEU A 161 -7.66 7.74 8.39
N PRO A 162 -8.15 8.02 9.62
CA PRO A 162 -9.57 8.28 9.85
C PRO A 162 -10.14 9.51 9.14
N TRP A 163 -9.28 10.47 8.79
CA TRP A 163 -9.63 11.72 8.12
C TRP A 163 -9.58 11.61 6.59
N LEU A 164 -9.10 10.50 6.04
CA LEU A 164 -8.91 10.33 4.60
C LEU A 164 -10.01 9.44 4.01
N THR A 165 -10.68 9.97 3.00
CA THR A 165 -11.49 9.22 2.04
C THR A 165 -10.91 9.35 0.64
N SER A 166 -11.26 8.44 -0.24
CA SER A 166 -10.82 8.46 -1.64
C SER A 166 -11.92 7.96 -2.55
N GLU A 167 -12.08 8.61 -3.70
CA GLU A 167 -12.88 8.08 -4.81
C GLU A 167 -12.00 7.13 -5.61
N ILE A 168 -12.48 5.90 -5.81
CA ILE A 168 -11.78 4.88 -6.60
C ILE A 168 -12.71 4.45 -7.73
N PRO A 169 -12.21 4.34 -8.98
CA PRO A 169 -13.02 3.82 -10.07
C PRO A 169 -13.35 2.34 -9.80
N SER A 170 -14.61 1.98 -10.05
CA SER A 170 -15.12 0.61 -10.06
C SER A 170 -15.60 0.27 -11.46
N PRO A 171 -15.18 -0.86 -12.05
CA PRO A 171 -15.72 -1.31 -13.33
C PRO A 171 -17.08 -2.02 -13.18
N GLY A 172 -17.45 -2.43 -11.97
CA GLY A 172 -18.67 -3.20 -11.71
C GLY A 172 -18.56 -4.09 -10.48
N VAL A 173 -19.42 -5.10 -10.43
CA VAL A 173 -19.53 -6.01 -9.28
C VAL A 173 -19.29 -7.47 -9.66
N ALA A 174 -18.74 -8.23 -8.72
CA ALA A 174 -18.60 -9.67 -8.77
C ALA A 174 -19.78 -10.31 -8.02
N ARG A 175 -20.60 -11.10 -8.71
CA ARG A 175 -21.58 -11.99 -8.07
C ARG A 175 -20.97 -13.36 -7.92
N LEU A 176 -20.71 -13.76 -6.68
CA LEU A 176 -20.00 -15.00 -6.34
C LEU A 176 -20.89 -15.88 -5.47
N SER A 177 -20.59 -17.17 -5.44
CA SER A 177 -21.18 -18.11 -4.49
C SER A 177 -20.12 -18.55 -3.50
N ILE A 178 -20.42 -18.50 -2.19
CA ILE A 178 -19.56 -19.01 -1.13
C ILE A 178 -20.42 -19.71 -0.07
N ASP A 179 -20.09 -20.95 0.27
CA ASP A 179 -20.88 -21.82 1.15
C ASP A 179 -22.38 -21.85 0.82
N GLY A 180 -22.71 -21.87 -0.48
CA GLY A 180 -24.08 -21.88 -0.98
C GLY A 180 -24.84 -20.56 -0.81
N ARG A 181 -24.17 -19.47 -0.43
CA ARG A 181 -24.72 -18.11 -0.38
C ARG A 181 -24.24 -17.30 -1.56
N GLU A 182 -25.16 -16.59 -2.21
CA GLU A 182 -24.80 -15.58 -3.19
C GLU A 182 -24.36 -14.31 -2.49
N ILE A 183 -23.23 -13.76 -2.91
CA ILE A 183 -22.70 -12.47 -2.45
C ILE A 183 -22.39 -11.58 -3.65
N GLU A 184 -22.47 -10.27 -3.45
CA GLU A 184 -22.12 -9.27 -4.44
C GLU A 184 -21.02 -8.37 -3.87
N LEU A 185 -19.85 -8.35 -4.51
CA LEU A 185 -18.70 -7.54 -4.09
C LEU A 185 -18.34 -6.53 -5.16
N VAL A 186 -18.09 -5.29 -4.77
CA VAL A 186 -17.59 -4.21 -5.62
C VAL A 186 -16.15 -4.50 -6.04
N VAL A 187 -15.91 -4.56 -7.34
CA VAL A 187 -14.55 -4.60 -7.91
C VAL A 187 -14.01 -3.17 -7.95
N THR A 188 -12.76 -2.96 -7.57
CA THR A 188 -12.11 -1.64 -7.56
C THR A 188 -10.91 -1.61 -8.51
N GLY A 189 -10.56 -0.41 -8.97
CA GLY A 189 -9.50 -0.22 -9.95
C GLY A 189 -9.84 -0.94 -11.26
N ARG A 190 -8.95 -1.84 -11.70
CA ARG A 190 -9.18 -2.66 -12.89
C ARG A 190 -9.86 -3.99 -12.60
N SER A 191 -9.48 -4.63 -11.50
CA SER A 191 -9.85 -6.02 -11.22
C SER A 191 -9.59 -6.43 -9.76
N THR A 192 -9.52 -5.48 -8.81
CA THR A 192 -9.15 -5.80 -7.42
C THR A 192 -10.37 -5.87 -6.53
N LEU A 193 -10.53 -6.95 -5.79
CA LEU A 193 -11.46 -7.03 -4.67
C LEU A 193 -10.71 -6.70 -3.39
N VAL A 194 -11.12 -5.64 -2.70
CA VAL A 194 -10.70 -5.34 -1.33
C VAL A 194 -11.83 -5.77 -0.41
N PHE A 195 -11.56 -6.62 0.58
CA PHE A 195 -12.61 -7.28 1.34
C PHE A 195 -12.25 -7.54 2.80
N THR A 196 -13.29 -7.72 3.61
CA THR A 196 -13.21 -8.35 4.95
C THR A 196 -13.92 -9.70 4.93
N ASP A 197 -13.64 -10.50 5.95
CA ASP A 197 -14.29 -11.78 6.20
C ASP A 197 -14.26 -12.09 7.72
N GLU A 198 -14.82 -13.22 8.14
CA GLU A 198 -14.90 -13.55 9.58
C GLU A 198 -13.53 -13.80 10.24
N THR A 199 -12.44 -13.95 9.47
CA THR A 199 -11.06 -14.02 10.00
C THR A 199 -10.39 -12.67 10.16
N SER A 200 -10.97 -11.59 9.62
CA SER A 200 -10.34 -10.27 9.57
C SER A 200 -10.08 -9.72 10.97
N GLY A 201 -8.89 -9.15 11.18
CA GLY A 201 -8.45 -8.60 12.47
C GLY A 201 -8.09 -9.64 13.54
N THR A 202 -8.27 -10.94 13.26
CA THR A 202 -7.98 -12.03 14.20
C THR A 202 -6.97 -13.03 13.62
N GLU A 203 -7.39 -13.87 12.66
CA GLU A 203 -6.51 -14.85 11.99
C GLU A 203 -5.85 -14.26 10.73
N SER A 204 -6.49 -13.27 10.09
CA SER A 204 -5.97 -12.50 8.95
C SER A 204 -5.85 -11.01 9.27
N ALA A 205 -5.28 -10.21 8.36
CA ALA A 205 -5.21 -8.76 8.53
C ALA A 205 -6.61 -8.11 8.60
N ASP A 206 -6.69 -6.84 9.01
CA ASP A 206 -7.97 -6.12 9.17
C ASP A 206 -8.82 -6.12 7.90
N TRP A 207 -8.17 -6.13 6.74
CA TRP A 207 -8.75 -6.45 5.44
C TRP A 207 -7.65 -6.88 4.47
N ARG A 208 -8.06 -7.55 3.38
CA ARG A 208 -7.14 -8.08 2.36
C ARG A 208 -7.58 -7.65 0.97
N GLN A 209 -6.70 -7.84 -0.01
CA GLN A 209 -7.01 -7.67 -1.42
C GLN A 209 -6.71 -8.92 -2.22
N VAL A 210 -7.47 -9.16 -3.28
CA VAL A 210 -7.22 -10.22 -4.24
C VAL A 210 -7.50 -9.70 -5.65
N GLU A 211 -6.63 -10.04 -6.59
CA GLU A 211 -6.87 -9.74 -8.00
C GLU A 211 -7.82 -10.79 -8.58
N ALA A 212 -8.90 -10.32 -9.18
CA ALA A 212 -9.87 -11.14 -9.88
C ALA A 212 -9.50 -11.27 -11.36
N ARG A 213 -9.79 -12.43 -11.95
CA ARG A 213 -9.71 -12.63 -13.40
C ARG A 213 -11.10 -12.41 -13.97
N ILE A 214 -11.23 -11.44 -14.87
CA ILE A 214 -12.49 -11.09 -15.55
C ILE A 214 -12.35 -11.46 -17.03
N ASP A 215 -13.27 -12.27 -17.53
CA ASP A 215 -13.36 -12.68 -18.94
C ASP A 215 -14.82 -12.60 -19.40
N GLY A 216 -15.17 -11.52 -20.11
CA GLY A 216 -16.55 -11.23 -20.47
C GLY A 216 -17.42 -11.02 -19.23
N ASP A 217 -18.43 -11.88 -19.06
CA ASP A 217 -19.31 -11.92 -17.90
C ASP A 217 -18.84 -12.92 -16.83
N ARG A 218 -17.73 -13.63 -17.03
CA ARG A 218 -17.17 -14.54 -16.03
C ARG A 218 -16.17 -13.82 -15.14
N ILE A 219 -16.21 -14.12 -13.85
CA ILE A 219 -15.20 -13.74 -12.87
C ILE A 219 -14.71 -14.94 -12.08
N GLU A 220 -13.40 -14.98 -11.82
CA GLU A 220 -12.72 -15.94 -10.96
C GLU A 220 -11.91 -15.19 -9.90
N VAL A 221 -12.03 -15.61 -8.65
CA VAL A 221 -11.37 -15.02 -7.49
C VAL A 221 -10.70 -16.13 -6.70
N ASP A 222 -9.38 -16.22 -6.81
CA ASP A 222 -8.56 -17.19 -6.07
C ASP A 222 -8.15 -16.62 -4.71
N LEU A 223 -8.92 -16.94 -3.66
CA LEU A 223 -8.66 -16.42 -2.30
C LEU A 223 -7.34 -16.94 -1.71
N ASN A 224 -6.73 -17.99 -2.26
CA ASN A 224 -5.36 -18.38 -1.89
C ASN A 224 -4.35 -17.27 -2.21
N ARG A 225 -4.69 -16.37 -3.15
CA ARG A 225 -3.87 -15.23 -3.55
C ARG A 225 -4.26 -13.94 -2.83
N ALA A 226 -5.10 -14.01 -1.81
CA ALA A 226 -5.40 -12.85 -0.98
C ALA A 226 -4.14 -12.35 -0.26
N LEU A 227 -3.87 -11.05 -0.39
CA LEU A 227 -2.71 -10.35 0.13
C LEU A 227 -3.11 -9.34 1.19
N ASN A 228 -2.26 -9.21 2.20
CA ASN A 228 -2.32 -8.15 3.19
C ASN A 228 -1.91 -6.81 2.55
N PHE A 229 -2.61 -5.74 2.94
CA PHE A 229 -2.21 -4.38 2.60
C PHE A 229 -0.92 -3.98 3.30
N PRO A 230 -0.20 -2.96 2.77
CA PRO A 230 0.90 -2.30 3.47
C PRO A 230 0.61 -1.96 4.95
N SER A 231 -0.65 -1.65 5.31
CA SER A 231 -1.08 -1.37 6.68
C SER A 231 -1.04 -2.54 7.65
N ALA A 232 -1.10 -3.78 7.15
CA ALA A 232 -0.83 -4.94 8.00
C ALA A 232 0.63 -4.95 8.45
N PHE A 233 1.51 -4.37 7.64
CA PHE A 233 2.91 -4.27 7.96
C PHE A 233 3.16 -2.98 8.75
N SER A 234 3.05 -1.80 8.13
CA SER A 234 3.47 -0.54 8.75
C SER A 234 2.30 0.24 9.35
N THR A 235 2.49 0.76 10.56
CA THR A 235 1.58 1.75 11.20
C THR A 235 1.58 3.10 10.48
N SER A 236 2.58 3.33 9.62
CA SER A 236 2.72 4.53 8.79
C SER A 236 2.13 4.35 7.37
N ALA A 237 1.42 3.25 7.13
CA ALA A 237 0.72 3.04 5.87
C ALA A 237 -0.55 3.91 5.76
N THR A 238 -1.04 4.07 4.53
CA THR A 238 -2.17 4.97 4.20
C THR A 238 -3.24 4.26 3.37
N CYS A 239 -3.35 2.94 3.54
CA CYS A 239 -4.15 2.05 2.71
C CYS A 239 -5.66 2.36 2.72
N PRO A 240 -6.35 2.20 1.57
CA PRO A 240 -7.80 2.30 1.52
C PRO A 240 -8.45 1.12 2.24
N ARG A 241 -9.63 1.35 2.80
CA ARG A 241 -10.54 0.34 3.33
C ARG A 241 -11.34 -0.33 2.18
N PRO A 242 -11.94 -1.50 2.42
CA PRO A 242 -12.91 -2.08 1.49
C PRO A 242 -14.06 -1.10 1.19
N PRO A 243 -14.63 -1.14 -0.03
CA PRO A 243 -15.94 -0.59 -0.30
C PRO A 243 -17.00 -1.10 0.69
N GLU A 244 -18.01 -0.29 0.95
CA GLU A 244 -19.15 -0.71 1.78
C GLU A 244 -19.79 -1.98 1.19
N GLY A 245 -20.07 -2.96 2.05
CA GLY A 245 -20.64 -4.24 1.64
C GLY A 245 -19.63 -5.27 1.11
N ASN A 246 -18.35 -4.92 0.91
CA ASN A 246 -17.32 -5.91 0.53
C ASN A 246 -16.91 -6.79 1.72
N HIS A 247 -17.81 -7.67 2.12
CA HIS A 247 -17.64 -8.58 3.24
C HIS A 247 -18.08 -9.99 2.86
N LEU A 248 -17.21 -10.99 3.09
CA LEU A 248 -17.56 -12.39 2.95
C LEU A 248 -18.08 -12.92 4.31
N PRO A 249 -19.33 -13.40 4.40
CA PRO A 249 -19.96 -13.78 5.67
C PRO A 249 -19.53 -15.19 6.14
N VAL A 250 -18.28 -15.56 5.88
CA VAL A 250 -17.67 -16.84 6.24
C VAL A 250 -16.19 -16.62 6.56
N PRO A 251 -15.56 -17.49 7.36
CA PRO A 251 -14.12 -17.41 7.59
C PRO A 251 -13.33 -17.83 6.35
N VAL A 252 -12.49 -16.94 5.82
CA VAL A 252 -11.61 -17.23 4.68
C VAL A 252 -10.21 -17.61 5.16
N ARG A 253 -10.00 -18.91 5.36
CA ARG A 253 -8.69 -19.51 5.72
C ARG A 253 -7.86 -19.88 4.49
N ALA A 254 -7.74 -18.94 3.57
CA ALA A 254 -6.88 -19.02 2.38
C ALA A 254 -6.10 -17.70 2.25
N GLY A 255 -4.88 -17.75 1.69
CA GLY A 255 -4.04 -16.57 1.47
C GLY A 255 -3.20 -16.14 2.67
N GLU A 256 -2.82 -14.86 2.71
CA GLU A 256 -1.99 -14.31 3.79
C GLU A 256 -2.73 -14.28 5.13
N ARG A 257 -2.04 -14.67 6.19
CA ARG A 257 -2.47 -14.61 7.60
C ARG A 257 -2.12 -13.27 8.21
N ARG A 258 -2.62 -13.03 9.42
CA ARG A 258 -2.29 -11.86 10.22
C ARG A 258 -0.78 -11.83 10.48
N VAL A 259 -0.21 -10.66 10.28
CA VAL A 259 1.13 -10.30 10.74
C VAL A 259 0.95 -9.23 11.81
N GLU A 260 1.81 -9.22 12.82
CA GLU A 260 1.79 -8.11 13.77
C GLU A 260 2.35 -6.86 13.10
N PRO A 261 1.62 -5.73 13.14
CA PRO A 261 2.22 -4.44 12.85
C PRO A 261 3.34 -4.22 13.87
N THR A 262 4.55 -4.06 13.37
CA THR A 262 5.69 -3.69 14.21
C THR A 262 5.89 -2.19 14.05
N ASP A 263 6.00 -1.49 15.19
CA ASP A 263 6.53 -0.14 15.21
C ASP A 263 8.04 -0.23 14.96
N ARG A 264 8.51 0.53 13.97
CA ARG A 264 9.93 0.67 13.57
C ARG A 264 10.51 -0.56 12.90
#